data_AF-A0A6A5UBY9-F1
#
_entry.id   AF-A0A6A5UBY9-F1
#
_cell.length_a   1.000
_cell.length_b   1.000
_cell.length_c   1.000
_cell.angle_alpha   90.00
_cell.angle_beta   90.00
_cell.angle_gamma   90.00
#
_symmetry.space_group_name_H-M   'P 1'
#
loop_
_entity.id
_entity.type
_entity.pdbx_description
1 polymer ?
#
loop_
_entity_poly.entity_id
_entity_poly.type
_entity_poly.pdbx_seq_one_letter_code
_entity_poly.pdbx_strand_id
1 'polypeptide(L)'
;MSQPHNFRVSRTIQQLLSLKNEPYKVGLACGELLHAVPTLVAYHMDEAYDFKNNPSRVKASIDPAEFASAVDALLQHLRRTDGHVGKFPGALSGDQKERKLRRKYMELYTSQVEKAVKTVLKKEMRGVFLGWDGQQTEGFNKGLDRALTGAAWARYPKENVVLATEKQEWSEWLRSQCEALGMVEAAADRRVLGDL
;
A
#
# COMPACT_ATOMS: atom_id res chain seq x y z
N MET A 1 -6.62 8.21 -23.79
CA MET A 1 -6.12 8.00 -22.43
C MET A 1 -7.18 8.54 -21.48
N SER A 2 -8.03 7.68 -20.91
CA SER A 2 -9.09 8.11 -20.00
C SER A 2 -8.47 8.69 -18.73
N GLN A 3 -8.93 9.86 -18.31
CA GLN A 3 -8.46 10.46 -17.05
C GLN A 3 -8.70 9.47 -15.90
N PRO A 4 -7.72 9.22 -15.03
CA PRO A 4 -7.95 8.36 -13.88
C PRO A 4 -9.08 8.97 -13.06
N HIS A 5 -10.10 8.17 -12.77
CA HIS A 5 -11.13 8.54 -11.80
C HIS A 5 -10.41 9.06 -10.55
N ASN A 6 -10.75 10.26 -10.11
CA ASN A 6 -10.04 10.97 -9.05
C ASN A 6 -10.10 10.16 -7.74
N PHE A 7 -9.06 9.37 -7.46
CA PHE A 7 -8.87 8.74 -6.15
C PHE A 7 -8.52 9.86 -5.16
N ARG A 8 -9.43 10.14 -4.21
CA ARG A 8 -9.31 11.25 -3.25
C ARG A 8 -9.51 10.73 -1.85
N VAL A 9 -8.54 11.03 -0.99
CA VAL A 9 -8.50 10.59 0.42
C VAL A 9 -7.97 11.72 1.31
N SER A 10 -8.62 12.89 1.24
CA SER A 10 -8.13 14.13 1.85
C SER A 10 -8.02 14.04 3.37
N ARG A 11 -9.01 13.44 4.05
CA ARG A 11 -8.97 13.27 5.52
C ARG A 11 -7.89 12.28 5.93
N THR A 12 -7.69 11.21 5.17
CA THR A 12 -6.63 10.22 5.36
C THR A 12 -5.26 10.89 5.23
N ILE A 13 -5.07 11.72 4.20
CA ILE A 13 -3.85 12.51 4.03
C ILE A 13 -3.65 13.48 5.20
N GLN A 14 -4.69 14.16 5.66
CA GLN A 14 -4.58 15.04 6.84
C GLN A 14 -4.15 14.29 8.10
N GLN A 15 -4.66 13.08 8.31
CA GLN A 15 -4.22 12.22 9.41
C GLN A 15 -2.74 11.82 9.27
N LEU A 16 -2.29 11.45 8.08
CA LEU A 16 -0.87 11.16 7.82
C LEU A 16 0.02 12.41 8.05
N LEU A 17 -0.43 13.58 7.60
CA LEU A 17 0.27 14.85 7.82
C LEU A 17 0.33 15.22 9.31
N SER A 18 -0.68 14.86 10.10
CA SER A 18 -0.67 15.08 11.55
C SER A 18 0.43 14.28 12.26
N LEU A 19 0.84 13.15 11.67
CA LEU A 19 1.91 12.29 12.16
C LEU A 19 3.30 12.66 11.62
N LYS A 20 3.46 13.74 10.83
CA LYS A 20 4.71 14.05 10.10
C LYS A 20 5.98 14.16 10.97
N ASN A 21 5.82 14.45 12.26
CA ASN A 21 6.93 14.55 13.23
C ASN A 21 7.30 13.18 13.84
N GLU A 22 6.56 12.12 13.50
CA GLU A 22 6.79 10.74 13.90
C GLU A 22 6.94 9.84 12.66
N PRO A 23 8.07 9.91 11.93
CA PRO A 23 8.22 9.30 10.61
C PRO A 23 7.92 7.81 10.58
N TYR A 24 8.30 7.07 11.63
CA TYR A 24 7.96 5.65 11.78
C TYR A 24 6.45 5.40 11.75
N LYS A 25 5.66 6.19 12.49
CA LYS A 25 4.19 6.05 12.50
C LYS A 25 3.59 6.39 11.14
N VAL A 26 4.14 7.39 10.43
CA VAL A 26 3.71 7.69 9.05
C VAL A 26 3.99 6.51 8.13
N GLY A 27 5.20 5.93 8.21
CA GLY A 27 5.59 4.76 7.44
C GLY A 27 4.65 3.58 7.70
N LEU A 28 4.42 3.26 8.97
CA LEU A 28 3.54 2.18 9.40
C LEU A 28 2.12 2.38 8.87
N ALA A 29 1.52 3.55 9.07
CA ALA A 29 0.17 3.83 8.60
C ALA A 29 0.06 3.74 7.06
N CYS A 30 1.03 4.27 6.31
CA CYS A 30 1.08 4.13 4.85
C CYS A 30 1.16 2.66 4.42
N GLY A 31 1.98 1.86 5.10
CA GLY A 31 2.12 0.44 4.81
C GLY A 31 0.87 -0.36 5.13
N GLU A 32 0.20 -0.07 6.25
CA GLU A 32 -1.06 -0.72 6.64
C GLU A 32 -2.17 -0.46 5.61
N LEU A 33 -2.29 0.79 5.14
CA LEU A 33 -3.24 1.13 4.07
C LEU A 33 -2.96 0.34 2.80
N LEU A 34 -1.69 0.26 2.38
CA LEU A 34 -1.29 -0.51 1.20
C LEU A 34 -1.52 -2.01 1.38
N HIS A 35 -1.14 -2.55 2.54
CA HIS A 35 -1.34 -3.96 2.89
C HIS A 35 -2.82 -4.36 2.91
N ALA A 36 -3.73 -3.42 3.21
CA ALA A 36 -5.16 -3.66 3.19
C ALA A 36 -5.76 -3.74 1.77
N VAL A 37 -5.09 -3.21 0.73
CA VAL A 37 -5.64 -3.13 -0.63
C VAL A 37 -6.05 -4.50 -1.18
N PRO A 38 -5.19 -5.55 -1.19
CA PRO A 38 -5.57 -6.84 -1.74
C PRO A 38 -6.81 -7.44 -1.07
N THR A 39 -6.96 -7.26 0.25
CA THR A 39 -8.11 -7.74 1.01
C THR A 39 -9.38 -6.97 0.66
N LEU A 40 -9.32 -5.64 0.57
CA LEU A 40 -10.46 -4.79 0.19
C LEU A 40 -10.93 -5.11 -1.24
N VAL A 41 -9.99 -5.32 -2.16
CA VAL A 41 -10.29 -5.74 -3.53
C VAL A 41 -10.95 -7.11 -3.54
N ALA A 42 -10.40 -8.09 -2.82
CA ALA A 42 -10.96 -9.44 -2.75
C ALA A 42 -12.41 -9.43 -2.25
N TYR A 43 -12.70 -8.74 -1.15
CA TYR A 43 -14.07 -8.63 -0.62
C TYR A 43 -15.03 -7.95 -1.60
N HIS A 44 -14.59 -6.87 -2.25
CA HIS A 44 -15.41 -6.18 -3.23
C HIS A 44 -15.69 -7.06 -4.46
N MET A 45 -14.73 -7.89 -4.89
CA MET A 45 -14.87 -8.80 -6.03
C MET A 45 -15.84 -9.96 -5.78
N ASP A 46 -15.99 -10.39 -4.52
CA ASP A 46 -16.92 -11.46 -4.13
C ASP A 46 -18.38 -10.96 -4.06
N GLU A 47 -18.59 -9.66 -4.22
CA GLU A 47 -19.89 -9.00 -4.12
C GLU A 47 -20.29 -8.25 -5.40
N ALA A 48 -21.50 -7.70 -5.39
CA ALA A 48 -22.00 -6.87 -6.49
C ALA A 48 -21.10 -5.65 -6.68
N TYR A 49 -21.10 -5.06 -7.88
CA TYR A 49 -20.16 -3.99 -8.18
C TYR A 49 -20.33 -2.75 -7.29
N ASP A 50 -21.51 -2.50 -6.74
CA ASP A 50 -21.87 -1.37 -5.86
C ASP A 50 -21.67 -1.66 -4.37
N PHE A 51 -21.07 -2.81 -4.05
CA PHE A 51 -20.70 -3.18 -2.69
C PHE A 51 -19.80 -2.13 -2.03
N LYS A 52 -19.90 -2.06 -0.70
CA LYS A 52 -19.06 -1.19 0.13
C LYS A 52 -18.37 -2.02 1.20
N ASN A 53 -17.05 -1.91 1.25
CA ASN A 53 -16.25 -2.54 2.28
C ASN A 53 -16.61 -1.99 3.65
N ASN A 54 -16.54 -2.85 4.67
CA ASN A 54 -16.66 -2.42 6.06
C ASN A 54 -15.29 -1.92 6.56
N PRO A 55 -15.12 -0.62 6.87
CA PRO A 55 -13.84 -0.07 7.31
C PRO A 55 -13.33 -0.70 8.61
N SER A 56 -14.21 -1.22 9.48
CA SER A 56 -13.82 -1.84 10.75
C SER A 56 -13.00 -3.12 10.58
N ARG A 57 -12.93 -3.67 9.36
CA ARG A 57 -12.12 -4.84 9.02
C ARG A 57 -10.68 -4.48 8.62
N VAL A 58 -10.42 -3.20 8.35
CA VAL A 58 -9.07 -2.72 8.03
C VAL A 58 -8.34 -2.43 9.33
N LYS A 59 -7.28 -3.20 9.60
CA LYS A 59 -6.37 -2.94 10.72
C LYS A 59 -5.41 -1.84 10.29
N ALA A 60 -5.65 -0.62 10.73
CA ALA A 60 -4.79 0.53 10.46
C ALA A 60 -4.68 1.42 11.70
N SER A 61 -3.55 2.11 11.80
CA SER A 61 -3.21 3.06 12.86
C SER A 61 -3.96 4.39 12.74
N ILE A 62 -4.63 4.62 11.60
CA ILE A 62 -5.46 5.79 11.31
C ILE A 62 -6.86 5.34 10.86
N ASP A 63 -7.84 6.27 10.84
CA ASP A 63 -9.22 5.97 10.46
C ASP A 63 -9.29 5.54 8.98
N PRO A 64 -9.63 4.26 8.68
CA PRO A 64 -9.61 3.75 7.31
C PRO A 64 -10.91 4.04 6.55
N ALA A 65 -11.90 4.73 7.14
CA ALA A 65 -13.23 4.87 6.55
C ALA A 65 -13.23 5.57 5.18
N GLU A 66 -12.57 6.72 5.07
CA GLU A 66 -12.46 7.44 3.79
C GLU A 66 -11.63 6.64 2.78
N PHE A 67 -10.54 6.02 3.23
CA PHE A 67 -9.69 5.18 2.38
C PHE A 67 -10.46 4.01 1.77
N ALA A 68 -11.17 3.23 2.59
CA ALA A 68 -11.98 2.10 2.11
C ALA A 68 -13.05 2.57 1.13
N SER A 69 -13.73 3.69 1.41
CA SER A 69 -14.72 4.25 0.50
C SER A 69 -14.12 4.72 -0.84
N ALA A 70 -12.89 5.24 -0.85
CA ALA A 70 -12.21 5.64 -2.07
C ALA A 70 -11.77 4.42 -2.90
N VAL A 71 -11.34 3.34 -2.25
CA VAL A 71 -11.06 2.05 -2.89
C VAL A 71 -12.31 1.48 -3.55
N ASP A 72 -13.45 1.45 -2.83
CA ASP A 72 -14.73 0.97 -3.37
C ASP A 72 -15.18 1.78 -4.59
N ALA A 73 -15.08 3.11 -4.53
CA ALA A 73 -15.45 3.99 -5.64
C ALA A 73 -14.57 3.75 -6.89
N LEU A 74 -13.28 3.51 -6.70
CA LEU A 74 -12.38 3.17 -7.80
C LEU A 74 -12.70 1.79 -8.37
N LEU A 75 -12.95 0.78 -7.53
CA LEU A 75 -13.33 -0.56 -7.97
C LEU A 75 -14.66 -0.58 -8.72
N GLN A 76 -15.65 0.19 -8.26
CA GLN A 76 -16.90 0.43 -8.97
C GLN A 76 -16.65 0.97 -10.38
N HIS A 77 -15.79 1.97 -10.51
CA HIS A 77 -15.44 2.55 -11.80
C HIS A 77 -14.73 1.55 -12.72
N LEU A 78 -13.73 0.82 -12.21
CA LEU A 78 -12.97 -0.17 -12.99
C LEU A 78 -13.87 -1.30 -13.47
N ARG A 79 -14.69 -1.87 -12.57
CA ARG A 79 -15.65 -2.93 -12.91
C ARG A 79 -16.67 -2.46 -13.94
N ARG A 80 -17.23 -1.25 -13.80
CA ARG A 80 -18.14 -0.68 -14.79
C ARG A 80 -17.48 -0.51 -16.16
N THR A 81 -16.24 -0.02 -16.18
CA THR A 81 -15.47 0.21 -17.42
C THR A 81 -15.17 -1.10 -18.15
N ASP A 82 -14.89 -2.16 -17.40
CA ASP A 82 -14.60 -3.49 -17.94
C ASP A 82 -15.85 -4.37 -18.18
N GLY A 83 -17.06 -3.87 -17.85
CA GLY A 83 -18.32 -4.59 -18.02
C GLY A 83 -18.65 -5.63 -16.93
N HIS A 84 -17.93 -5.65 -15.81
CA HIS A 84 -18.07 -6.63 -14.72
C HIS A 84 -18.99 -6.15 -13.59
N VAL A 85 -20.27 -5.96 -13.91
CA VAL A 85 -21.29 -5.49 -12.95
C VAL A 85 -21.83 -6.59 -12.03
N GLY A 86 -21.83 -7.85 -12.49
CA GLY A 86 -22.27 -9.00 -11.69
C GLY A 86 -21.22 -9.44 -10.66
N LYS A 87 -21.63 -10.27 -9.71
CA LYS A 87 -20.71 -10.96 -8.79
C LYS A 87 -19.77 -11.85 -9.59
N PHE A 88 -18.49 -11.89 -9.21
CA PHE A 88 -17.60 -12.92 -9.74
C PHE A 88 -17.94 -14.26 -9.09
N PRO A 89 -17.79 -15.39 -9.81
CA PRO A 89 -17.89 -16.72 -9.23
C PRO A 89 -16.89 -16.86 -8.08
N GLY A 90 -17.35 -17.34 -6.92
CA GLY A 90 -16.51 -17.43 -5.72
C GLY A 90 -15.24 -18.25 -5.95
N ALA A 91 -14.20 -18.02 -5.14
CA ALA A 91 -12.90 -18.68 -5.32
C ALA A 91 -12.96 -20.23 -5.32
N LEU A 92 -13.98 -20.80 -4.65
CA LEU A 92 -14.24 -22.24 -4.54
C LEU A 92 -15.41 -22.73 -5.41
N SER A 93 -16.13 -21.83 -6.06
CA SER A 93 -17.34 -22.13 -6.83
C SER A 93 -17.23 -21.54 -8.22
N GLY A 94 -17.03 -22.37 -9.24
CA GLY A 94 -16.95 -21.95 -10.63
C GLY A 94 -16.02 -22.82 -11.46
N ASP A 95 -16.27 -22.85 -12.76
CA ASP A 95 -15.44 -23.59 -13.70
C ASP A 95 -14.01 -23.02 -13.72
N GLN A 96 -13.03 -23.83 -14.13
CA GLN A 96 -11.62 -23.43 -14.15
C GLN A 96 -11.39 -22.11 -14.89
N LYS A 97 -12.17 -21.85 -15.95
CA LYS A 97 -12.13 -20.61 -16.73
C LYS A 97 -12.54 -19.39 -15.92
N GLU A 98 -13.60 -19.50 -15.14
CA GLU A 98 -14.13 -18.41 -14.31
C GLU A 98 -13.16 -18.05 -13.18
N ARG A 99 -12.59 -19.07 -12.52
CA ARG A 99 -11.56 -18.88 -11.48
C ARG A 99 -10.32 -18.18 -12.04
N LYS A 100 -9.90 -18.54 -13.25
CA LYS A 100 -8.78 -17.88 -13.95
C LYS A 100 -9.11 -16.42 -14.27
N LEU A 101 -10.33 -16.14 -14.72
CA LEU A 101 -10.79 -14.78 -15.01
C LEU A 101 -10.83 -13.92 -13.73
N ARG A 102 -11.40 -14.44 -12.64
CA ARG A 102 -11.41 -13.76 -11.33
C ARG A 102 -10.00 -13.44 -10.86
N ARG A 103 -9.07 -14.40 -10.92
CA ARG A 103 -7.67 -14.18 -10.53
C ARG A 103 -7.03 -13.05 -11.35
N LYS A 104 -7.21 -13.08 -12.67
CA LYS A 104 -6.71 -12.04 -13.57
C LYS A 104 -7.21 -10.63 -13.17
N TYR A 105 -8.51 -10.47 -12.93
CA TYR A 105 -9.06 -9.17 -12.56
C TYR A 105 -8.73 -8.74 -11.13
N MET A 106 -8.62 -9.69 -10.21
CA MET A 106 -8.17 -9.42 -8.84
C MET A 106 -6.74 -8.85 -8.84
N GLU A 107 -5.82 -9.47 -9.57
CA GLU A 107 -4.44 -8.98 -9.75
C GLU A 107 -4.43 -7.61 -10.43
N LEU A 108 -5.19 -7.45 -11.53
CA LEU A 108 -5.29 -6.21 -12.28
C LEU A 108 -5.82 -5.05 -11.41
N TYR A 109 -6.93 -5.26 -10.70
CA TYR A 109 -7.55 -4.22 -9.89
C TYR A 109 -6.73 -3.89 -8.64
N THR A 110 -6.10 -4.89 -8.01
CA THR A 110 -5.15 -4.66 -6.92
C THR A 110 -4.02 -3.75 -7.38
N SER A 111 -3.38 -4.08 -8.51
CA SER A 111 -2.30 -3.25 -9.07
C SER A 111 -2.76 -1.83 -9.39
N GLN A 112 -3.95 -1.64 -9.96
CA GLN A 112 -4.48 -0.32 -10.29
C GLN A 112 -4.81 0.51 -9.04
N VAL A 113 -5.42 -0.11 -8.02
CA VAL A 113 -5.74 0.55 -6.76
C VAL A 113 -4.45 0.93 -6.02
N GLU A 114 -3.50 0.00 -5.88
CA GLU A 114 -2.21 0.30 -5.26
C GLU A 114 -1.48 1.45 -5.98
N LYS A 115 -1.47 1.45 -7.32
CA LYS A 115 -0.87 2.53 -8.09
C LYS A 115 -1.55 3.88 -7.79
N ALA A 116 -2.88 3.90 -7.67
CA ALA A 116 -3.62 5.11 -7.32
C ALA A 116 -3.25 5.60 -5.91
N VAL A 117 -3.20 4.70 -4.93
CA VAL A 117 -2.80 4.99 -3.54
C VAL A 117 -1.37 5.53 -3.49
N LYS A 118 -0.40 4.81 -4.08
CA LYS A 118 1.02 5.22 -4.14
C LYS A 118 1.17 6.59 -4.80
N THR A 119 0.41 6.86 -5.87
CA THR A 119 0.43 8.16 -6.57
C THR A 119 -0.06 9.30 -5.67
N VAL A 120 -1.16 9.10 -4.96
CA VAL A 120 -1.72 10.12 -4.06
C VAL A 120 -0.81 10.35 -2.87
N LEU A 121 -0.30 9.30 -2.24
CA LEU A 121 0.68 9.42 -1.15
C LEU A 121 1.92 10.19 -1.62
N LYS A 122 2.52 9.79 -2.75
CA LYS A 122 3.71 10.46 -3.31
C LYS A 122 3.46 11.92 -3.61
N LYS A 123 2.30 12.26 -4.18
CA LYS A 123 1.97 13.63 -4.58
C LYS A 123 1.68 14.52 -3.37
N GLU A 124 0.78 14.09 -2.49
CA GLU A 124 0.25 14.93 -1.40
C GLU A 124 1.21 15.01 -0.20
N MET A 125 2.02 13.97 0.03
CA MET A 125 3.04 13.95 1.10
C MET A 125 4.45 14.37 0.61
N ARG A 126 4.60 14.74 -0.67
CA ARG A 126 5.91 15.01 -1.29
C ARG A 126 6.75 16.00 -0.49
N GLY A 127 6.15 17.10 -0.04
CA GLY A 127 6.84 18.14 0.72
C GLY A 127 7.37 17.65 2.06
N VAL A 128 6.65 16.73 2.72
CA VAL A 128 7.13 16.09 3.96
C VAL A 128 8.32 15.19 3.65
N PHE A 129 8.21 14.33 2.64
CA PHE A 129 9.28 13.39 2.28
C PHE A 129 10.58 14.09 1.85
N LEU A 130 10.48 15.23 1.15
CA LEU A 130 11.64 16.03 0.76
C LEU A 130 12.24 16.83 1.92
N GLY A 131 11.46 17.12 2.95
CA GLY A 131 11.89 17.89 4.12
C GLY A 131 12.51 17.06 5.23
N TRP A 132 12.41 15.73 5.17
CA TRP A 132 12.99 14.84 6.16
C TRP A 132 14.49 14.65 5.97
N ASP A 133 15.21 14.62 7.09
CA ASP A 133 16.61 14.21 7.10
C ASP A 133 16.76 12.68 6.96
N GLY A 134 18.01 12.21 6.96
CA GLY A 134 18.32 10.78 6.83
C GLY A 134 17.74 9.93 7.96
N GLN A 135 17.75 10.42 9.21
CA GLN A 135 17.25 9.64 10.36
C GLN A 135 15.72 9.54 10.34
N GLN A 136 15.05 10.63 9.98
CA GLN A 136 13.61 10.66 9.79
C GLN A 136 13.21 9.73 8.63
N THR A 137 13.96 9.75 7.54
CA THR A 137 13.71 8.88 6.39
C THR A 137 13.93 7.40 6.71
N GLU A 138 14.99 7.05 7.45
CA GLU A 138 15.21 5.70 7.96
C GLU A 138 14.03 5.23 8.83
N GLY A 139 13.55 6.11 9.73
CA GLY A 139 12.39 5.84 10.58
C GLY A 139 11.14 5.54 9.76
N PHE A 140 10.86 6.35 8.74
CA PHE A 140 9.75 6.11 7.81
C PHE A 140 9.89 4.79 7.05
N ASN A 141 11.04 4.53 6.43
CA ASN A 141 11.31 3.31 5.67
C ASN A 141 11.13 2.07 6.56
N LYS A 142 11.59 2.13 7.81
CA LYS A 142 11.40 1.06 8.81
C LYS A 142 9.93 0.81 9.12
N GLY A 143 9.14 1.87 9.36
CA GLY A 143 7.71 1.75 9.64
C GLY A 143 6.95 1.14 8.46
N LEU A 144 7.26 1.60 7.24
CA LEU A 144 6.64 1.13 6.02
C LEU A 144 6.94 -0.35 5.75
N ASP A 145 8.21 -0.76 5.87
CA ASP A 145 8.60 -2.16 5.71
C ASP A 145 7.95 -3.06 6.77
N ARG A 146 7.92 -2.62 8.03
CA ARG A 146 7.29 -3.37 9.13
C ARG A 146 5.83 -3.68 8.83
N ALA A 147 5.07 -2.74 8.29
CA ALA A 147 3.67 -2.96 7.92
C ALA A 147 3.51 -3.84 6.66
N LEU A 148 4.39 -3.72 5.67
CA LEU A 148 4.27 -4.46 4.40
C LEU A 148 4.76 -5.90 4.50
N THR A 149 5.88 -6.13 5.17
CA THR A 149 6.60 -7.42 5.16
C THR A 149 6.72 -8.05 6.55
N GLY A 150 6.50 -7.26 7.61
CA GLY A 150 6.79 -7.70 8.98
C GLY A 150 8.28 -7.73 9.32
N ALA A 151 9.17 -7.35 8.39
CA ALA A 151 10.61 -7.37 8.65
C ALA A 151 11.03 -6.30 9.67
N ALA A 152 12.16 -6.54 10.31
CA ALA A 152 12.78 -5.65 11.27
C ALA A 152 14.29 -5.65 11.04
N TRP A 153 14.76 -4.92 10.02
CA TRP A 153 16.19 -4.76 9.79
C TRP A 153 16.82 -3.84 10.84
N ALA A 154 18.10 -4.04 11.16
CA ALA A 154 18.83 -3.17 12.07
C ALA A 154 19.11 -1.79 11.46
N ARG A 155 19.25 -1.73 10.14
CA ARG A 155 19.48 -0.52 9.35
C ARG A 155 18.51 -0.44 8.18
N TYR A 156 18.13 0.77 7.84
CA TYR A 156 17.30 1.11 6.68
C TYR A 156 18.02 2.15 5.82
N PRO A 157 17.69 2.27 4.52
CA PRO A 157 18.27 3.29 3.65
C PRO A 157 17.85 4.70 4.09
N LYS A 158 18.72 5.68 3.79
CA LYS A 158 18.48 7.11 4.06
C LYS A 158 17.73 7.80 2.93
N GLU A 159 17.57 7.12 1.79
CA GLU A 159 16.75 7.53 0.67
C GLU A 159 15.30 7.15 0.92
N ASN A 160 14.38 8.07 0.68
CA ASN A 160 12.96 7.83 0.90
C ASN A 160 12.43 6.89 -0.20
N VAL A 161 11.91 5.71 0.16
CA VAL A 161 11.44 4.72 -0.83
C VAL A 161 10.38 5.28 -1.80
N VAL A 162 9.49 6.17 -1.33
CA VAL A 162 8.42 6.75 -2.14
C VAL A 162 8.98 7.65 -3.25
N LEU A 163 10.10 8.32 -2.96
CA LEU A 163 10.77 9.21 -3.89
C LEU A 163 11.79 8.48 -4.76
N ALA A 164 12.53 7.52 -4.19
CA ALA A 164 13.59 6.77 -4.86
C ALA A 164 13.06 5.74 -5.88
N THR A 165 11.81 5.31 -5.74
CA THR A 165 11.20 4.33 -6.64
C THR A 165 10.30 5.00 -7.67
N GLU A 166 10.55 4.70 -8.95
CA GLU A 166 9.66 5.06 -10.06
C GLU A 166 8.96 3.86 -10.69
N LYS A 167 9.63 2.71 -10.75
CA LYS A 167 9.15 1.50 -11.46
C LYS A 167 9.16 0.22 -10.62
N GLN A 168 9.84 0.23 -9.47
CA GLN A 168 9.97 -0.94 -8.60
C GLN A 168 8.95 -0.87 -7.45
N GLU A 169 8.48 -2.04 -7.02
CA GLU A 169 7.64 -2.17 -5.84
C GLU A 169 8.38 -1.74 -4.57
N TRP A 170 7.69 -1.01 -3.68
CA TRP A 170 8.33 -0.39 -2.51
C TRP A 170 8.95 -1.42 -1.57
N SER A 171 8.26 -2.53 -1.32
CA SER A 171 8.76 -3.64 -0.49
C SER A 171 9.99 -4.31 -1.09
N GLU A 172 10.02 -4.50 -2.42
CA GLU A 172 11.16 -5.10 -3.11
C GLU A 172 12.38 -4.20 -3.07
N TRP A 173 12.19 -2.90 -3.29
CA TRP A 173 13.26 -1.91 -3.20
C TRP A 173 13.81 -1.85 -1.77
N LEU A 174 12.93 -1.74 -0.76
CA LEU A 174 13.32 -1.72 0.64
C LEU A 174 14.12 -2.96 1.03
N ARG A 175 13.63 -4.15 0.67
CA ARG A 175 14.34 -5.41 0.92
C ARG A 175 15.74 -5.38 0.32
N SER A 176 15.87 -5.03 -0.96
CA SER A 176 17.18 -4.97 -1.64
C SER A 176 18.15 -4.00 -0.96
N GLN A 177 17.68 -2.82 -0.55
CA GLN A 177 18.54 -1.85 0.14
C GLN A 177 18.92 -2.33 1.54
N CYS A 178 17.98 -2.90 2.30
CA CYS A 178 18.23 -3.39 3.64
C CYS A 178 19.14 -4.62 3.64
N GLU A 179 19.02 -5.51 2.66
CA GLU A 179 19.94 -6.64 2.46
C GLU A 179 21.37 -6.13 2.20
N ALA A 180 21.55 -5.15 1.32
CA ALA A 180 22.86 -4.56 1.05
C ALA A 180 23.48 -3.93 2.31
N LEU A 181 22.69 -3.17 3.09
CA LEU A 181 23.14 -2.61 4.37
C LEU A 181 23.43 -3.70 5.41
N GLY A 182 22.61 -4.74 5.45
CA GLY A 182 22.78 -5.89 6.33
C GLY A 182 24.10 -6.62 6.09
N MET A 183 24.51 -6.76 4.82
CA MET A 183 25.81 -7.34 4.47
C MET A 183 26.97 -6.49 5.00
N VAL A 184 26.85 -5.17 4.97
CA VAL A 184 27.86 -4.25 5.52
C VAL A 184 27.92 -4.34 7.05
N GLU A 185 26.77 -4.44 7.73
CA GLU A 185 26.72 -4.63 9.17
C GLU A 185 27.31 -5.99 9.59
N ALA A 186 26.98 -7.06 8.86
CA ALA A 186 27.53 -8.39 9.11
C ALA A 186 29.05 -8.44 8.94
N ALA A 187 29.58 -7.80 7.89
CA ALA A 187 31.02 -7.72 7.65
C ALA A 187 31.79 -6.96 8.74
N ALA A 188 31.08 -6.15 9.54
CA ALA A 188 31.64 -5.41 10.66
C ALA A 188 31.28 -6.03 12.03
N ASP A 189 30.86 -7.30 12.05
CA ASP A 189 30.42 -8.03 13.25
C ASP A 189 29.31 -7.32 14.04
N ARG A 190 28.45 -6.55 13.36
CA ARG A 190 27.30 -5.86 13.94
C ARG A 190 26.00 -6.61 13.65
N ARG A 191 24.95 -6.26 14.40
CA ARG A 191 23.64 -6.89 14.32
C ARG A 191 22.94 -6.52 13.01
N VAL A 192 22.43 -7.53 12.29
CA VAL A 192 21.75 -7.37 10.98
C VAL A 192 20.24 -7.14 11.12
N LEU A 193 19.59 -7.83 12.05
CA LEU A 193 18.15 -7.72 12.33
C LEU A 193 17.94 -6.94 13.62
N GLY A 194 17.00 -6.00 13.65
CA GLY A 194 16.62 -5.25 14.85
C GLY A 194 15.80 -6.08 15.83
N ASP A 195 15.40 -5.44 16.94
CA ASP A 195 14.38 -5.98 17.85
C ASP A 195 12.97 -5.80 17.27
N LEU A 196 12.08 -6.75 17.59
CA LEU A 196 10.71 -6.85 17.07
C LEU A 196 9.73 -5.89 17.74
#